data_AF-A0A257NRD2-F1
#
_entry.id   AF-A0A257NRD2-F1
#
_cell.length_a   1.000
_cell.length_b   1.000
_cell.length_c   1.000
_cell.angle_alpha   90.00
_cell.angle_beta   90.00
_cell.angle_gamma   90.00
#
_symmetry.space_group_name_H-M   'P 1'
#
loop_
_entity.id
_entity.type
_entity.pdbx_description
1 polymer ?
#
loop_
_entity_poly.entity_id
_entity_poly.type
_entity_poly.pdbx_seq_one_letter_code
_entity_poly.pdbx_strand_id
1 'polypeptide(L)'
;LAAFSVRLPQVNRALWGGLALGPLMLWLAPQHSFEMSAMILILVGVAGGYFVVPLNALLQERGQETIGAGRTLAVQNFFENLAMLVMASGYFLAITMGTSPVTVAYGFGVLVTLVILTLTRWRLAGVSRVD
;
A
#
# COMPACT_ATOMS: atom_id res chain seq x y z
N LEU A 1 -8.76 -11.20 16.58
CA LEU A 1 -7.41 -11.59 17.08
C LEU A 1 -6.25 -10.78 16.47
N ALA A 2 -6.49 -9.57 15.95
CA ALA A 2 -5.44 -8.62 15.57
C ALA A 2 -5.69 -7.21 16.15
N ALA A 3 -6.56 -7.11 17.16
CA ALA A 3 -7.02 -5.82 17.72
C ALA A 3 -6.21 -5.36 18.95
N PHE A 4 -5.20 -6.11 19.41
CA PHE A 4 -4.58 -5.87 20.72
C PHE A 4 -3.05 -5.75 20.74
N SER A 5 -2.36 -5.63 19.60
CA SER A 5 -0.92 -5.39 19.64
C SER A 5 -0.39 -4.66 18.42
N VAL A 6 -0.78 -3.40 18.27
CA VAL A 6 0.03 -2.44 17.51
C VAL A 6 0.44 -1.37 18.49
N ARG A 7 1.64 -1.55 19.08
CA ARG A 7 2.32 -0.44 19.72
C ARG A 7 2.86 0.43 18.58
N LEU A 8 2.52 1.71 18.60
CA LEU A 8 3.04 2.81 17.78
C LEU A 8 4.53 2.74 17.36
N PRO A 9 5.50 2.14 18.10
CA PRO A 9 6.90 2.09 17.70
C PRO A 9 7.24 1.22 16.47
N GLN A 10 6.31 0.45 15.90
CA GLN A 10 6.61 -0.56 14.85
C GLN A 10 6.08 -0.21 13.45
N VAL A 11 5.47 0.95 13.26
CA VAL A 11 4.92 1.39 11.95
C VAL A 11 5.96 1.36 10.84
N ASN A 12 7.22 1.71 11.15
CA ASN A 12 8.30 1.64 10.16
C ASN A 12 8.54 0.21 9.65
N ARG A 13 8.17 -0.84 10.41
CA ARG A 13 8.25 -2.22 9.93
C ARG A 13 7.19 -2.52 8.87
N ALA A 14 6.02 -1.89 8.94
CA ALA A 14 4.97 -2.05 7.93
C ALA A 14 5.44 -1.61 6.54
N LEU A 15 6.38 -0.66 6.45
CA LEU A 15 6.99 -0.22 5.18
C LEU A 15 7.66 -1.37 4.42
N TRP A 16 8.17 -2.40 5.11
CA TRP A 16 8.71 -3.59 4.44
C TRP A 16 7.65 -4.35 3.65
N GLY A 17 6.42 -4.41 4.16
CA GLY A 17 5.28 -4.96 3.42
C GLY A 17 4.99 -4.14 2.16
N GLY A 18 4.99 -2.81 2.28
CA GLY A 18 4.80 -1.90 1.14
C GLY A 18 5.92 -2.05 0.10
N LEU A 19 7.16 -2.22 0.53
CA LEU A 19 8.32 -2.40 -0.35
C LEU A 19 8.24 -3.73 -1.14
N ALA A 20 7.63 -4.76 -0.55
CA ALA A 20 7.41 -6.05 -1.20
C ALA A 20 6.31 -6.02 -2.27
N LEU A 21 5.29 -5.16 -2.13
CA LEU A 21 4.15 -5.09 -3.06
C LEU A 21 4.58 -4.83 -4.51
N GLY A 22 5.46 -3.87 -4.73
CA GLY A 22 5.91 -3.50 -6.07
C GLY A 22 6.61 -4.66 -6.81
N PRO A 23 7.67 -5.27 -6.26
CA PRO A 23 8.31 -6.46 -6.83
C PRO A 23 7.36 -7.64 -7.04
N LEU A 24 6.42 -7.90 -6.12
CA LEU A 24 5.42 -8.96 -6.28
C LEU A 24 4.48 -8.67 -7.47
N MET A 25 4.06 -7.42 -7.67
CA MET A 25 3.26 -7.03 -8.84
C MET A 25 4.05 -7.18 -10.15
N LEU A 26 5.33 -6.80 -10.16
CA LEU A 26 6.21 -6.99 -11.33
C LEU A 26 6.41 -8.47 -11.65
N TRP A 27 6.47 -9.33 -10.63
CA TRP A 27 6.59 -10.77 -10.82
C TRP A 27 5.29 -11.44 -11.26
N LEU A 28 4.14 -10.91 -10.83
CA LEU A 28 2.80 -11.36 -11.22
C LEU A 28 2.48 -11.03 -12.68
N ALA A 29 2.88 -9.85 -13.16
CA ALA A 29 2.49 -9.34 -14.48
C ALA A 29 2.74 -10.30 -15.67
N PRO A 30 3.88 -11.03 -15.77
CA PRO A 30 4.10 -11.98 -16.86
C PRO A 30 3.53 -13.39 -16.61
N GLN A 31 2.86 -13.66 -15.49
CA GLN A 31 2.46 -15.02 -15.15
C GLN A 31 1.27 -15.51 -15.97
N HIS A 32 1.42 -16.71 -16.52
CA HIS A 32 0.35 -17.43 -17.22
C HIS A 32 -0.08 -18.72 -16.52
N SER A 33 0.68 -19.18 -15.52
CA SER A 33 0.33 -20.37 -14.72
C SER A 33 -0.59 -20.00 -13.56
N PHE A 34 -1.73 -20.70 -13.45
CA PHE A 34 -2.69 -20.49 -12.37
C PHE A 34 -2.05 -20.66 -10.99
N GLU A 35 -1.27 -21.72 -10.78
CA GLU A 35 -0.66 -22.04 -9.49
C GLU A 35 0.31 -20.94 -9.03
N MET A 36 1.17 -20.46 -9.94
CA MET A 36 2.13 -19.39 -9.66
C MET A 36 1.43 -18.06 -9.38
N SER A 37 0.43 -17.70 -10.19
CA SER A 37 -0.35 -16.48 -9.99
C SER A 37 -1.11 -16.51 -8.66
N ALA A 38 -1.72 -17.65 -8.29
CA ALA A 38 -2.40 -17.82 -7.03
C ALA A 38 -1.44 -17.65 -5.84
N MET A 39 -0.27 -18.28 -5.90
CA MET A 39 0.75 -18.13 -4.86
C MET A 39 1.20 -16.67 -4.71
N ILE A 40 1.48 -15.98 -5.82
CA ILE A 40 1.91 -14.57 -5.77
C ILE A 40 0.78 -13.66 -5.25
N LEU A 41 -0.48 -13.89 -5.63
CA LEU A 41 -1.63 -13.14 -5.11
C LEU A 41 -1.79 -13.30 -3.60
N ILE A 42 -1.55 -14.50 -3.05
CA ILE A 42 -1.52 -14.72 -1.60
C ILE A 42 -0.42 -13.88 -0.95
N LEU A 43 0.79 -13.88 -1.52
CA LEU A 43 1.90 -13.07 -1.01
C LEU A 43 1.60 -11.56 -1.08
N VAL A 44 0.96 -11.09 -2.16
CA VAL A 44 0.48 -9.71 -2.30
C VAL A 44 -0.53 -9.38 -1.21
N GLY A 45 -1.49 -10.27 -0.94
CA GLY A 45 -2.47 -10.10 0.13
C GLY A 45 -1.83 -10.00 1.51
N VAL A 46 -0.85 -10.86 1.80
CA VAL A 46 -0.11 -10.83 3.08
C VAL A 46 0.71 -9.56 3.21
N ALA A 47 1.48 -9.18 2.18
CA ALA A 47 2.31 -7.97 2.18
C ALA A 47 1.45 -6.70 2.28
N GLY A 48 0.33 -6.66 1.55
CA GLY A 48 -0.64 -5.58 1.58
C GLY A 48 -1.32 -5.44 2.94
N GLY A 49 -1.75 -6.55 3.54
CA GLY A 49 -2.30 -6.55 4.90
C GLY A 49 -1.29 -6.08 5.94
N TYR A 50 -0.04 -6.55 5.85
CA TYR A 50 1.04 -6.13 6.75
C TYR A 50 1.38 -4.64 6.62
N PHE A 51 1.15 -4.04 5.44
CA PHE A 51 1.37 -2.62 5.19
C PHE A 51 0.17 -1.74 5.60
N VAL A 52 -1.02 -2.06 5.11
CA VAL A 52 -2.21 -1.19 5.21
C VAL A 52 -2.82 -1.22 6.62
N VAL A 53 -2.90 -2.39 7.27
CA VAL A 53 -3.59 -2.51 8.57
C VAL A 53 -2.93 -1.65 9.66
N PRO A 54 -1.60 -1.69 9.87
CA PRO A 54 -0.95 -0.86 10.88
C PRO A 54 -1.01 0.64 10.54
N LEU A 55 -1.00 1.00 9.26
CA LEU A 55 -1.05 2.40 8.82
C LEU A 55 -2.42 3.02 9.10
N ASN A 56 -3.49 2.28 8.80
CA ASN A 56 -4.85 2.73 9.09
C ASN A 56 -5.09 2.84 10.60
N ALA A 57 -4.59 1.88 11.38
CA ALA A 57 -4.64 1.95 12.84
C ALA A 57 -3.88 3.18 13.40
N LEU A 58 -2.67 3.45 12.89
CA LEU A 58 -1.89 4.63 13.28
C LEU A 58 -2.63 5.93 12.97
N LEU A 59 -3.13 6.08 11.74
CA LEU A 59 -3.88 7.27 11.35
C LEU A 59 -5.16 7.41 12.18
N GLN A 60 -5.76 6.29 12.59
CA GLN A 60 -6.95 6.28 13.44
C GLN A 60 -6.63 6.76 14.85
N GLU A 61 -5.55 6.30 15.44
CA GLU A 61 -5.08 6.73 16.76
C GLU A 61 -4.73 8.23 16.77
N ARG A 62 -3.94 8.68 15.79
CA ARG A 62 -3.57 10.11 15.67
C ARG A 62 -4.77 11.00 15.38
N GLY A 63 -5.70 10.53 14.56
CA GLY A 63 -6.94 11.27 14.30
C GLY A 63 -7.86 11.29 15.51
N GLN A 64 -7.93 10.20 16.29
CA GLN A 64 -8.72 10.15 17.51
C GLN A 64 -8.25 11.19 18.53
N GLU A 65 -6.94 11.36 18.69
CA GLU A 65 -6.36 12.39 19.57
C GLU A 65 -6.63 13.83 19.12
N THR A 66 -6.80 14.06 17.81
CA THR A 66 -6.87 15.41 17.23
C THR A 66 -8.28 15.86 16.87
N ILE A 67 -9.08 15.00 16.23
CA ILE A 67 -10.41 15.33 15.69
C ILE A 67 -11.51 14.35 16.13
N GLY A 68 -11.17 13.34 16.93
CA GLY A 68 -12.10 12.32 17.42
C GLY A 68 -12.29 11.13 16.45
N ALA A 69 -12.65 9.97 17.00
CA ALA A 69 -12.65 8.69 16.28
C ALA A 69 -13.61 8.63 15.08
N GLY A 70 -14.85 9.14 15.23
CA GLY A 70 -15.85 9.10 14.16
C GLY A 70 -15.49 9.98 12.95
N ARG A 71 -14.98 11.19 13.21
CA ARG A 71 -14.51 12.10 12.15
C ARG A 71 -13.28 11.55 11.45
N THR A 72 -12.38 10.94 12.20
CA THR A 72 -11.18 10.28 11.65
C THR A 72 -11.52 9.16 10.70
N LEU A 73 -12.43 8.26 11.11
CA LEU A 73 -12.86 7.14 10.27
C LEU A 73 -13.54 7.63 8.98
N ALA A 74 -14.38 8.68 9.08
CA ALA A 74 -15.03 9.28 7.92
C ALA A 74 -14.01 9.88 6.93
N VAL A 75 -13.00 10.60 7.43
CA VAL A 75 -11.94 11.19 6.61
C VAL A 75 -11.08 10.10 5.95
N GLN A 76 -10.68 9.06 6.69
CA GLN A 76 -9.92 7.94 6.12
C GLN A 76 -10.70 7.25 5.01
N ASN A 77 -11.96 6.88 5.27
CA ASN A 77 -12.79 6.21 4.28
C ASN A 77 -13.01 7.08 3.03
N PHE A 78 -13.21 8.39 3.20
CA PHE A 78 -13.32 9.32 2.08
C PHE A 78 -12.04 9.33 1.21
N PHE A 79 -10.87 9.48 1.83
CA PHE A 79 -9.60 9.53 1.10
C PHE A 79 -9.23 8.18 0.47
N GLU A 80 -9.49 7.06 1.14
CA GLU A 80 -9.27 5.72 0.58
C GLU A 80 -10.15 5.45 -0.63
N ASN A 81 -11.45 5.76 -0.54
CA ASN A 81 -12.36 5.63 -1.66
C ASN A 81 -12.00 6.57 -2.82
N LEU A 82 -11.64 7.81 -2.52
CA LEU A 82 -11.17 8.77 -3.53
C LEU A 82 -9.91 8.26 -4.23
N ALA A 83 -8.93 7.75 -3.48
CA ALA A 83 -7.71 7.19 -4.03
C ALA A 83 -8.00 5.97 -4.92
N MET A 84 -8.87 5.06 -4.48
CA MET A 84 -9.31 3.92 -5.29
C MET A 84 -9.99 4.37 -6.58
N LEU A 85 -10.87 5.38 -6.53
CA LEU A 85 -11.52 5.94 -7.71
C LEU A 85 -10.52 6.54 -8.69
N VAL A 86 -9.54 7.31 -8.21
CA VAL A 86 -8.49 7.92 -9.04
C VAL A 86 -7.65 6.83 -9.71
N MET A 87 -7.23 5.82 -8.95
CA MET A 87 -6.43 4.71 -9.45
C MET A 87 -7.20 3.86 -10.48
N ALA A 88 -8.46 3.52 -10.19
CA ALA A 88 -9.33 2.79 -11.10
C ALA A 88 -9.62 3.59 -12.38
N SER A 89 -9.82 4.90 -12.27
CA SER A 89 -10.00 5.79 -13.43
C SER A 89 -8.74 5.83 -14.28
N GLY A 90 -7.55 5.95 -13.67
CA GLY A 90 -6.28 5.89 -14.39
C GLY A 90 -6.07 4.56 -15.11
N TYR A 91 -6.37 3.43 -14.44
CA TYR A 91 -6.37 2.11 -15.06
C TYR A 91 -7.35 2.04 -16.25
N PHE A 92 -8.59 2.47 -16.07
CA PHE A 92 -9.62 2.43 -17.10
C PHE A 92 -9.22 3.28 -18.32
N LEU A 93 -8.71 4.49 -18.10
CA LEU A 93 -8.21 5.36 -19.17
C LEU A 93 -7.04 4.73 -19.93
N ALA A 94 -6.10 4.09 -19.24
CA ALA A 94 -4.99 3.42 -19.90
C ALA A 94 -5.47 2.28 -20.82
N ILE A 95 -6.44 1.49 -20.37
CA ILE A 95 -7.04 0.40 -21.18
C ILE A 95 -7.82 0.97 -22.36
N THR A 96 -8.62 2.02 -22.18
CA THR A 96 -9.39 2.62 -23.28
C THR A 96 -8.50 3.28 -24.33
N MET A 97 -7.31 3.74 -23.96
CA MET A 97 -6.26 4.20 -24.88
C MET A 97 -5.50 3.06 -25.58
N GLY A 98 -5.86 1.79 -25.31
CA GLY A 98 -5.27 0.62 -25.96
C GLY A 98 -4.03 0.04 -25.27
N THR A 99 -3.71 0.49 -24.05
CA THR A 99 -2.58 -0.07 -23.28
C THR A 99 -2.93 -1.48 -22.79
N SER A 100 -2.00 -2.43 -22.91
CA SER A 100 -2.24 -3.78 -22.41
C SER A 100 -2.35 -3.80 -20.86
N PRO A 101 -3.22 -4.62 -20.27
CA PRO A 101 -3.30 -4.77 -18.80
C PRO A 101 -1.97 -5.16 -18.15
N VAL A 102 -1.17 -5.96 -18.86
CA VAL A 102 0.17 -6.38 -18.41
C VAL A 102 1.12 -5.18 -18.33
N THR A 103 1.11 -4.30 -19.33
CA THR A 103 1.92 -3.06 -19.32
C THR A 103 1.49 -2.13 -18.18
N VAL A 104 0.18 -2.00 -17.94
CA VAL A 104 -0.34 -1.20 -16.82
C VAL A 104 0.10 -1.79 -15.47
N ALA A 105 0.07 -3.12 -15.33
CA ALA A 105 0.55 -3.81 -14.12
C ALA A 105 2.05 -3.57 -13.86
N TYR A 106 2.89 -3.60 -14.91
CA TYR A 106 4.30 -3.22 -14.80
C TYR A 106 4.47 -1.77 -14.34
N GLY A 107 3.72 -0.84 -14.94
CA GLY A 107 3.74 0.57 -14.56
C GLY A 107 3.38 0.77 -13.09
N PHE A 108 2.32 0.12 -12.60
CA PHE A 108 1.94 0.15 -11.20
C PHE A 108 3.02 -0.45 -10.29
N GLY A 109 3.58 -1.60 -10.64
CA GLY A 109 4.65 -2.25 -9.86
C GLY A 109 5.88 -1.35 -9.70
N VAL A 110 6.31 -0.69 -10.78
CA VAL A 110 7.42 0.28 -10.74
C VAL A 110 7.05 1.49 -9.89
N LEU A 111 5.89 2.10 -10.12
CA LEU A 111 5.43 3.28 -9.39
C LEU A 111 5.36 3.02 -7.87
N VAL A 112 4.72 1.93 -7.47
CA VAL A 112 4.60 1.52 -6.05
C VAL A 112 5.99 1.30 -5.45
N THR A 113 6.88 0.59 -6.15
CA THR A 113 8.26 0.37 -5.68
C THR A 113 8.97 1.69 -5.44
N LEU A 114 8.95 2.62 -6.41
CA LEU A 114 9.65 3.89 -6.31
C LEU A 114 9.09 4.78 -5.19
N VAL A 115 7.77 4.86 -5.07
CA VAL A 115 7.10 5.66 -4.04
C VAL A 115 7.45 5.13 -2.65
N ILE A 116 7.27 3.83 -2.41
CA ILE A 116 7.54 3.24 -1.08
C ILE A 116 9.03 3.27 -0.76
N LEU A 117 9.90 3.01 -1.74
CA LEU A 117 11.35 3.09 -1.56
C LEU A 117 11.79 4.51 -1.16
N THR A 118 11.25 5.53 -1.84
CA THR A 118 11.53 6.94 -1.52
C THR A 118 11.02 7.31 -0.13
N LEU A 119 9.79 6.92 0.19
CA LEU A 119 9.21 7.14 1.53
C LEU A 119 10.01 6.45 2.63
N THR A 120 10.44 5.22 2.39
CA THR A 120 11.25 4.43 3.35
C THR A 120 12.60 5.08 3.57
N ARG A 121 13.29 5.51 2.49
CA ARG A 121 14.55 6.25 2.61
C ARG A 121 14.38 7.55 3.37
N TRP A 122 13.35 8.33 3.05
CA TRP A 122 13.08 9.59 3.72
C TRP A 122 12.79 9.40 5.21
N ARG A 123 11.98 8.40 5.58
CA ARG A 123 11.71 8.04 6.98
C ARG A 123 12.96 7.62 7.74
N LEU A 124 13.80 6.75 7.16
CA LEU A 124 15.03 6.29 7.81
C LEU A 124 16.09 7.41 7.92
N ALA A 125 16.17 8.29 6.93
CA ALA A 125 17.04 9.47 6.96
C ALA A 125 16.56 10.55 7.97
N GLY A 126 15.25 10.62 8.24
CA GLY A 126 14.68 11.51 9.25
C GLY A 126 14.88 11.02 10.68
N VAL A 127 14.83 9.69 10.90
CA VAL A 127 15.09 9.08 12.22
C VAL A 127 16.54 9.31 12.65
N SER A 128 17.50 9.24 11.73
CA SER A 128 18.93 9.45 11.98
C SER A 128 19.35 10.91 12.25
N ARG A 129 18.41 11.86 12.27
CA ARG A 129 18.65 13.28 12.59
C ARG A 129 18.16 13.70 13.98
N VAL A 130 17.48 12.81 14.70
CA VAL A 130 16.93 13.08 16.04
C VAL A 130 17.79 12.44 17.15
N ASP A 131 18.81 11.67 16.76
CA ASP A 131 19.90 11.19 17.61
C ASP A 131 21.14 12.08 17.43
#